data_AF-A0AAV3ERZ3-F1
#
_entry.id   AF-A0AAV3ERZ3-F1
#
_cell.length_a   1.000
_cell.length_b   1.000
_cell.length_c   1.000
_cell.angle_alpha   90.00
_cell.angle_beta   90.00
_cell.angle_gamma   90.00
#
_symmetry.space_group_name_H-M   'P 1'
#
loop_
_entity.id
_entity.type
_entity.pdbx_description
1 polymer ?
#
loop_
_entity_poly.entity_id
_entity_poly.type
_entity_poly.pdbx_seq_one_letter_code
_entity_poly.pdbx_strand_id
1 'polypeptide(L)' 'MAEQETHLMAIDMLCCHLGISKEEAKEQLGISSSNDLQQQIMETQEALMSLDK' A
#
# COMPACT_ATOMS: atom_id res chain seq x y z
N MET A 1 -16.88 12.86 2.46
CA MET A 1 -16.48 12.86 3.89
C MET A 1 -16.74 11.53 4.60
N ALA A 2 -17.65 10.67 4.14
CA ALA A 2 -17.88 9.34 4.75
C ALA A 2 -16.83 8.27 4.40
N GLU A 3 -16.17 8.35 3.23
CA GLU A 3 -15.18 7.36 2.81
C GLU A 3 -13.95 7.33 3.72
N GLN A 4 -13.47 8.49 4.17
CA GLN A 4 -12.28 8.60 5.02
C GLN A 4 -12.51 7.98 6.41
N GLU A 5 -13.69 8.17 7.00
CA GLU A 5 -14.06 7.54 8.27
C GLU A 5 -14.25 6.02 8.12
N THR A 6 -14.80 5.58 6.98
CA THR A 6 -14.96 4.15 6.66
C THR A 6 -13.61 3.45 6.56
N HIS A 7 -12.62 4.09 5.93
CA HIS A 7 -11.26 3.53 5.83
C HIS A 7 -10.56 3.42 7.17
N LEU A 8 -10.71 4.41 8.06
CA LEU A 8 -10.11 4.36 9.39
C LEU A 8 -10.65 3.20 10.23
N MET A 9 -11.97 2.94 10.18
CA MET A 9 -12.59 1.84 10.90
C MET A 9 -12.16 0.48 10.34
N ALA A 10 -12.10 0.33 9.00
CA ALA A 10 -11.62 -0.89 8.37
C ALA A 10 -10.14 -1.18 8.73
N ILE A 11 -9.29 -0.14 8.75
CA ILE A 11 -7.89 -0.26 9.18
C ILE A 11 -7.80 -0.70 10.64
N ASP A 12 -8.57 -0.08 11.54
CA ASP A 12 -8.54 -0.39 12.97
C ASP A 12 -8.98 -1.84 13.25
N MET A 13 -10.02 -2.31 12.56
CA MET A 13 -10.44 -3.72 12.64
C MET A 13 -9.34 -4.68 12.16
N LEU A 14 -8.70 -4.39 11.02
CA LEU A 14 -7.63 -5.23 10.48
C LEU A 14 -6.41 -5.27 11.38
N CYS A 15 -5.99 -4.12 11.93
CA CYS A 15 -4.89 -4.06 12.89
C CYS A 15 -5.20 -4.88 14.15
N CYS A 16 -6.42 -4.80 14.68
CA CYS A 16 -6.81 -5.54 15.88
C CYS A 16 -6.98 -7.05 15.63
N HIS A 17 -7.48 -7.47 14.46
CA HIS A 17 -7.76 -8.87 14.17
C HIS A 17 -6.57 -9.65 13.60
N LEU A 18 -5.74 -9.00 12.78
CA LEU A 18 -4.62 -9.66 12.10
C LEU A 18 -3.27 -9.34 12.74
N GLY A 19 -3.23 -8.38 13.67
CA GLY A 19 -1.98 -7.93 14.30
C GLY A 19 -1.04 -7.22 13.33
N ILE A 20 -1.55 -6.76 12.20
CA ILE A 20 -0.78 -6.09 11.14
C ILE A 20 -0.72 -4.58 11.38
N SER A 21 0.29 -3.94 10.80
CA SER A 21 0.45 -2.49 10.81
C SER A 21 -0.64 -1.79 10.00
N LYS A 22 -0.79 -0.48 10.22
CA LYS A 22 -1.72 0.35 9.43
C LYS A 22 -1.36 0.40 7.95
N GLU A 23 -0.09 0.24 7.60
CA GLU A 23 0.39 0.25 6.22
C GLU A 23 -0.03 -1.04 5.50
N GLU A 24 0.18 -2.20 6.13
CA GLU A 24 -0.29 -3.50 5.63
C GLU A 24 -1.82 -3.56 5.53
N ALA A 25 -2.54 -2.96 6.49
CA ALA A 25 -3.99 -2.87 6.43
C ALA A 25 -4.47 -1.99 5.25
N LYS A 26 -3.76 -0.90 4.94
CA LYS A 26 -4.06 -0.04 3.78
C LYS A 26 -3.80 -0.78 2.47
N GLU A 27 -2.70 -1.52 2.38
CA GLU A 27 -2.37 -2.34 1.21
C GLU A 27 -3.46 -3.39 0.95
N GLN A 28 -3.91 -4.10 1.99
CA GLN A 28 -5.00 -5.07 1.87
C GLN A 28 -6.35 -4.46 1.50
N LEU A 29 -6.60 -3.20 1.89
CA LEU A 29 -7.80 -2.46 1.52
C LEU A 29 -7.70 -1.79 0.14
N GLY A 30 -6.57 -1.95 -0.58
CA GLY A 30 -6.33 -1.30 -1.86
C GLY A 30 -6.18 0.23 -1.75
N ILE A 31 -5.88 0.74 -0.55
CA ILE A 31 -5.62 2.15 -0.27
C ILE A 31 -4.12 2.38 -0.45
N SER A 32 -3.60 2.06 -1.65
CA SER A 32 -2.21 2.33 -1.99
C SER A 32 -2.04 3.83 -2.20
N SER A 33 -0.98 4.38 -1.59
CA SER A 33 -0.65 5.79 -1.76
C SER A 33 0.01 5.99 -3.12
N SER A 34 -0.11 7.17 -3.75
CA SER A 34 0.57 7.43 -5.03
C SER A 34 2.09 7.20 -5.01
N ASN A 35 2.69 7.11 -3.81
CA ASN A 35 4.08 6.75 -3.61
C ASN A 35 4.38 5.30 -4.02
N ASP A 36 3.44 4.37 -3.81
CA ASP A 36 3.60 2.95 -4.16
C ASP A 36 3.76 2.76 -5.68
N LEU A 37 3.02 3.54 -6.47
CA LEU A 37 3.16 3.52 -7.92
C LEU A 37 4.52 4.05 -8.37
N GLN A 38 5.01 5.13 -7.74
CA GLN A 38 6.33 5.66 -8.06
C GLN A 38 7.45 4.69 -7.68
N GLN A 39 7.32 4.01 -6.52
CA GLN A 39 8.28 3.01 -6.08
C GLN A 39 8.28 1.79 -7.02
N GLN A 40 7.10 1.29 -7.41
CA GLN A 40 6.99 0.20 -8.40
C GLN A 40 7.58 0.58 -9.77
N ILE A 41 7.38 1.83 -10.22
CA ILE A 41 7.99 2.33 -11.46
C ILE A 41 9.52 2.36 -11.33
N MET A 42 10.06 2.84 -10.21
CA MET A 42 11.51 2.87 -9.97
C MET A 42 12.11 1.46 -9.95
N GLU A 43 11.51 0.54 -9.20
CA GLU A 43 11.95 -0.86 -9.12
C GLU A 43 11.91 -1.54 -10.50
N THR A 44 10.86 -1.29 -11.28
CA THR A 44 10.74 -1.80 -12.65
C THR A 44 11.82 -1.23 -13.58
N GLN A 45 12.10 0.07 -13.48
CA GLN A 45 13.15 0.72 -14.28
C GLN A 45 14.53 0.18 -13.93
N GLU A 46 14.84 -0.01 -12.65
CA GLU A 46 16.11 -0.57 -12.20
C GLU A 46 16.29 -2.02 -12.69
N ALA A 47 15.24 -2.84 -12.61
CA ALA A 47 15.25 -4.20 -13.12
C ALA A 47 15.47 -4.24 -14.64
N LEU A 48 14.82 -3.37 -15.41
CA LEU A 48 15.02 -3.28 -16.87
C LEU A 48 16.44 -2.83 -17.22
N MET A 49 16.99 -1.82 -16.55
CA MET A 49 18.35 -1.35 -16.79
C MET A 49 19.43 -2.40 -16.45
N SER A 50 19.12 -3.30 -15.52
CA SER A 50 20.01 -4.40 -15.14
C SER A 50 20.01 -5.56 -16.15
N LEU A 51 18.98 -5.67 -16.99
CA LEU A 51 18.87 -6.69 -18.04
C LEU A 51 19.64 -6.33 -19.32
N ASP A 52 19.99 -5.06 -19.50
CA ASP A 52 20.76 -4.54 -20.64
C ASP A 52 22.30 -4.57 -20.43
N LYS A 53 22.81 -5.27 -19.40
CA LYS A 53 24.25 -5.49 -19.11
C LYS A 53 24.66 -6.94 -19.27
#